data_AF-A0A932TVS1-F1
#
_entry.id   AF-A0A932TVS1-F1
#
_cell.length_a   1.000
_cell.length_b   1.000
_cell.length_c   1.000
_cell.angle_alpha   90.00
_cell.angle_beta   90.00
_cell.angle_gamma   90.00
#
_symmetry.space_group_name_H-M   'P 1'
#
loop_
_entity.id
_entity.type
_entity.pdbx_description
1 polymer ?
#
loop_
_entity_poly.entity_id
_entity_poly.type
_entity_poly.pdbx_seq_one_letter_code
_entity_poly.pdbx_strand_id
1 'polypeptide(L)' 'ARNPNPSEEQIRLAVAGNLCRCTGYDKIVRSIQAAASRAG' A
#
# COMPACT_ATOMS: atom_id res chain seq x y z
N ALA A 1 -7.39 -10.71 6.31
CA ALA A 1 -6.24 -11.62 6.12
C ALA A 1 -4.96 -10.79 6.00
N ARG A 2 -3.82 -11.27 6.51
CA ARG A 2 -2.52 -10.58 6.36
C ARG A 2 -1.79 -11.19 5.16
N ASN A 3 -1.48 -10.39 4.13
CA ASN A 3 -0.77 -10.82 2.92
C ASN A 3 0.63 -10.17 2.91
N PRO A 4 1.73 -10.94 2.99
CA PRO A 4 3.10 -10.40 2.95
C PRO A 4 3.49 -9.86 1.56
N ASN A 5 2.83 -10.31 0.50
CA ASN A 5 3.07 -9.91 -0.89
C ASN A 5 1.79 -9.38 -1.54
N PRO A 6 1.28 -8.21 -1.12
CA PRO A 6 0.05 -7.66 -1.66
C PRO A 6 0.26 -7.07 -3.06
N SER A 7 -0.74 -7.24 -3.94
CA SER A 7 -0.80 -6.51 -5.21
C SER A 7 -1.10 -5.03 -4.97
N GLU A 8 -0.83 -4.18 -5.98
CA GLU A 8 -1.18 -2.76 -5.90
C GLU A 8 -2.66 -2.53 -5.56
N GLU A 9 -3.56 -3.26 -6.22
CA GLU A 9 -5.00 -3.17 -6.00
C GLU A 9 -5.37 -3.52 -4.55
N GLN A 10 -4.78 -4.58 -4.00
CA GLN A 10 -4.98 -4.96 -2.60
C GLN A 10 -4.51 -3.86 -1.64
N ILE A 11 -3.39 -3.19 -1.94
CA ILE A 11 -2.90 -2.07 -1.12
C ILE A 11 -3.87 -0.90 -1.19
N ARG A 12 -4.33 -0.52 -2.39
CA ARG A 12 -5.29 0.59 -2.58
C ARG A 12 -6.60 0.35 -1.84
N LEU A 13 -7.15 -0.86 -1.92
CA LEU A 13 -8.33 -1.25 -1.17
C LEU A 13 -8.10 -1.20 0.34
N ALA A 14 -6.94 -1.67 0.82
CA ALA A 14 -6.59 -1.65 2.23
C ALA A 14 -6.45 -0.22 2.80
N VAL A 15 -5.99 0.74 1.98
CA VAL A 15 -5.81 2.13 2.43
C VAL A 15 -6.99 3.05 2.10
N ALA A 16 -8.04 2.57 1.41
CA ALA A 16 -9.16 3.38 0.94
C ALA A 16 -9.89 4.17 2.05
N GLY A 17 -9.86 3.69 3.29
CA GLY A 17 -10.42 4.38 4.46
C GLY A 17 -9.53 5.47 5.08
N ASN A 18 -8.31 5.69 4.57
CA ASN A 18 -7.34 6.62 5.15
C ASN A 18 -7.21 7.85 4.25
N LEU A 19 -7.91 8.94 4.57
CA LEU A 19 -7.89 10.14 3.74
C LEU A 19 -6.50 10.78 3.66
N CYS A 20 -6.00 10.98 2.45
CA CYS A 20 -4.78 11.72 2.17
C CYS A 20 -5.04 12.90 1.23
N ARG A 21 -4.60 14.11 1.60
CA ARG A 21 -4.82 15.32 0.80
C ARG A 21 -3.67 15.69 -0.14
N CYS A 22 -2.45 15.21 0.13
CA CYS A 22 -1.25 15.73 -0.53
C CYS A 22 -0.69 14.79 -1.60
N THR A 23 -0.65 13.48 -1.33
CA THR A 23 0.16 12.55 -2.13
C THR A 23 -0.60 11.89 -3.28
N GLY A 24 -1.94 11.95 -3.27
CA GLY A 24 -2.77 11.20 -4.21
C GLY A 24 -2.65 9.68 -4.09
N TYR A 25 -2.15 9.17 -2.94
CA TYR A 25 -1.94 7.75 -2.62
C TYR A 25 -0.78 7.03 -3.32
N ASP A 26 -0.27 7.51 -4.46
CA ASP A 26 0.75 6.78 -5.21
C ASP A 26 2.04 6.54 -4.41
N LYS A 27 2.52 7.54 -3.67
CA LYS A 27 3.72 7.37 -2.81
C LYS A 27 3.48 6.42 -1.64
N ILE A 28 2.26 6.37 -1.08
CA ILE A 28 1.88 5.44 -0.01
C ILE A 28 1.91 4.01 -0.55
N VAL A 29 1.25 3.77 -1.69
CA VAL A 29 1.19 2.46 -2.35
C VAL A 29 2.60 1.93 -2.65
N ARG A 30 3.45 2.74 -3.28
CA ARG A 30 4.85 2.37 -3.58
C ARG A 30 5.67 2.09 -2.33
N SER A 31 5.46 2.85 -1.25
CA SER A 31 6.17 2.64 0.02
C SER A 31 5.80 1.32 0.67
N ILE A 32 4.51 0.93 0.61
CA ILE A 32 4.03 -0.36 1.11
C ILE A 32 4.60 -1.51 0.28
N GLN A 33 4.61 -1.41 -1.06
CA GLN A 33 5.23 -2.42 -1.93
C GLN A 33 6.72 -2.59 -1.62
N ALA A 34 7.46 -1.49 -1.44
CA ALA A 34 8.87 -1.54 -1.08
C ALA A 34 9.12 -2.10 0.32
N ALA A 35 8.17 -1.93 1.25
CA ALA A 35 8.25 -2.56 2.57
C ALA A 35 7.98 -4.07 2.49
N ALA A 36 6.98 -4.49 1.70
CA ALA A 36 6.66 -5.89 1.44
C ALA A 36 7.85 -6.63 0.81
N SER A 37 8.52 -6.02 -0.18
CA SER A 37 9.67 -6.64 -0.84
C SER A 37 10.91 -6.79 0.05
N ARG A 38 11.05 -5.96 1.10
CA ARG A 38 12.14 -6.06 2.09
C ARG A 38 11.83 -7.02 3.25
N ALA A 39 10.57 -7.43 3.39
CA ALA A 39 10.12 -8.29 4.48
C ALA A 39 10.18 -9.79 4.15
N GLY A 40 10.48 -10.14 2.89
CA GLY A 40 10.86 -11.49 2.45
C GLY A 40 12.38 -11.67 2.45
#